data_AF-A0A945A557-F1
#
_entry.id   AF-A0A945A557-F1
#
_cell.length_a   1.000
_cell.length_b   1.000
_cell.length_c   1.000
_cell.angle_alpha   90.00
_cell.angle_beta   90.00
_cell.angle_gamma   90.00
#
_symmetry.space_group_name_H-M   'P 1'
#
loop_
_entity.id
_entity.type
_entity.pdbx_description
1 polymer ?
#
loop_
_entity_poly.entity_id
_entity_poly.type
_entity_poly.pdbx_seq_one_letter_code
_entity_poly.pdbx_strand_id
1 'polypeptide(L)'
;DSDIDSRLGYAKLFNDNKFEIDANDPNVTVLFPEIDEKIDVPEITTECWGILNKSPKDVMCASSRMVVKRKGAKKPSVVACTLLPYSKEFEMGNSLEEAEVSVKLNHPHCAKFCVLGGASCSS
;
A
#
# COMPACT_ATOMS: atom_id res chain seq x y z
N ASP A 1 -8.90 8.35 14.60
CA ASP A 1 -9.70 9.59 14.39
C ASP A 1 -10.67 9.47 13.22
N SER A 2 -11.62 10.41 13.06
CA SER A 2 -12.48 10.45 11.87
C SER A 2 -11.74 11.05 10.65
N ASP A 3 -12.20 10.78 9.43
CA ASP A 3 -11.65 11.40 8.21
C ASP A 3 -11.74 12.93 8.29
N ILE A 4 -12.86 13.46 8.80
CA ILE A 4 -13.09 14.91 8.97
C ILE A 4 -12.06 15.52 9.91
N ASP A 5 -11.85 14.91 11.09
CA ASP A 5 -10.90 15.43 12.08
C ASP A 5 -9.48 15.44 11.51
N SER A 6 -9.12 14.37 10.78
CA SER A 6 -7.82 14.23 10.13
C SER A 6 -7.61 15.33 9.08
N ARG A 7 -8.60 15.58 8.21
CA ARG A 7 -8.52 16.62 7.18
C ARG A 7 -8.40 18.01 7.77
N LEU A 8 -9.12 18.32 8.84
CA LEU A 8 -8.99 19.59 9.56
C LEU A 8 -7.58 19.79 10.12
N GLY A 9 -7.01 18.73 10.70
CA GLY A 9 -5.62 18.73 11.18
C GLY A 9 -4.61 19.01 10.06
N TYR A 10 -4.73 18.31 8.93
CA TYR A 10 -3.86 18.53 7.77
C TYR A 10 -4.05 19.91 7.13
N ALA A 11 -5.29 20.40 7.01
CA ALA A 11 -5.56 21.74 6.50
C ALA A 11 -4.85 22.81 7.34
N LYS A 12 -4.91 22.68 8.67
CA LYS A 12 -4.19 23.55 9.59
C LYS A 12 -2.67 23.45 9.39
N LEU A 13 -2.13 22.23 9.33
CA LEU A 13 -0.70 21.99 9.12
C LEU A 13 -0.21 22.61 7.81
N PHE A 14 -0.93 22.40 6.72
CA PHE A 14 -0.56 22.92 5.40
C PHE A 14 -0.59 24.45 5.36
N ASN A 15 -1.60 25.06 5.96
CA ASN A 15 -1.69 26.52 6.05
C ASN A 15 -0.57 27.13 6.91
N ASP A 16 -0.29 26.56 8.09
CA ASP A 16 0.76 27.05 8.99
C ASP A 16 2.15 27.01 8.33
N ASN A 17 2.38 26.05 7.42
CA ASN A 17 3.64 25.88 6.69
C ASN A 17 3.63 26.46 5.26
N LYS A 18 2.52 27.06 4.82
CA LYS A 18 2.32 27.58 3.45
C LYS A 18 2.55 26.53 2.35
N PHE A 19 2.10 25.31 2.58
CA PHE A 19 2.07 24.29 1.54
C PHE A 19 0.83 24.46 0.67
N GLU A 20 1.02 24.55 -0.65
CA GLU A 20 -0.06 24.59 -1.65
C GLU A 20 -0.64 23.18 -1.86
N ILE A 21 -1.23 22.61 -0.81
CA ILE A 21 -1.82 21.27 -0.78
C ILE A 21 -3.24 21.40 -0.24
N ASP A 22 -4.23 20.95 -1.01
CA ASP A 22 -5.62 20.91 -0.55
C ASP A 22 -5.86 19.63 0.28
N ALA A 23 -6.11 19.81 1.57
CA ALA A 23 -6.43 18.71 2.49
C ALA A 23 -7.80 18.06 2.22
N ASN A 24 -8.70 18.74 1.52
CA ASN A 24 -10.06 18.27 1.23
C ASN A 24 -10.19 17.59 -0.13
N ASP A 25 -9.24 17.78 -1.04
CA ASP A 25 -9.22 17.07 -2.33
C ASP A 25 -8.62 15.67 -2.13
N PRO A 26 -9.40 14.58 -2.28
CA PRO A 26 -8.91 13.21 -2.09
C PRO A 26 -7.88 12.77 -3.14
N ASN A 27 -7.73 13.49 -4.25
CA ASN A 27 -6.69 13.22 -5.25
C ASN A 27 -5.37 13.93 -4.90
N VAL A 28 -5.42 14.97 -4.06
CA VAL A 28 -4.25 15.73 -3.60
C VAL A 28 -3.76 15.24 -2.24
N THR A 29 -4.70 15.03 -1.30
CA THR A 29 -4.42 14.52 0.04
C THR A 29 -5.15 13.20 0.26
N VAL A 30 -4.40 12.11 0.07
CA VAL A 30 -4.88 10.74 0.30
C VAL A 30 -4.66 10.38 1.77
N LEU A 31 -5.76 10.09 2.48
CA LEU A 31 -5.71 9.58 3.84
C LEU A 31 -5.94 8.07 3.81
N PHE A 32 -4.94 7.31 4.26
CA PHE A 32 -5.10 5.88 4.47
C PHE A 32 -5.78 5.64 5.82
N PRO A 33 -6.67 4.65 5.93
CA PRO A 33 -7.20 4.22 7.22
C PRO A 33 -6.07 3.84 8.19
N GLU A 34 -6.30 4.03 9.48
CA GLU A 34 -5.34 3.62 10.51
C GLU A 34 -5.03 2.11 10.41
N ILE A 35 -3.72 1.80 10.44
CA ILE A 35 -3.23 0.42 10.39
C ILE A 35 -3.33 -0.20 11.78
N ASP A 36 -4.54 -0.61 12.17
CA ASP A 36 -4.72 -1.47 13.36
C ASP A 36 -4.44 -2.94 13.02
N GLU A 37 -3.35 -3.48 13.56
CA GLU A 37 -2.94 -4.89 13.39
C GLU A 37 -3.84 -5.89 14.16
N LYS A 38 -4.71 -5.41 15.06
CA LYS A 38 -5.59 -6.27 15.88
C LYS A 38 -6.93 -6.59 15.22
N ILE A 39 -7.26 -5.91 14.11
CA ILE A 39 -8.51 -6.14 13.39
C ILE A 39 -8.35 -7.40 12.53
N ASP A 40 -9.19 -8.39 12.81
CA ASP A 40 -9.28 -9.57 11.96
C ASP A 40 -9.87 -9.18 10.61
N VAL A 41 -9.24 -9.64 9.54
CA VAL A 41 -9.62 -9.32 8.16
C VAL A 41 -9.95 -10.61 7.42
N PRO A 42 -11.05 -10.65 6.66
CA PRO A 42 -11.42 -11.85 5.95
C PRO A 42 -10.35 -12.18 4.90
N GLU A 43 -10.13 -13.48 4.71
CA GLU A 43 -9.25 -13.99 3.68
C GLU A 43 -9.75 -13.58 2.29
N ILE A 44 -8.82 -13.24 1.40
CA ILE A 44 -9.14 -12.91 0.01
C ILE A 44 -9.30 -14.21 -0.77
N THR A 45 -10.36 -14.31 -1.56
CA THR A 45 -10.52 -15.38 -2.56
C THR A 45 -10.47 -14.82 -3.98
N THR A 46 -10.32 -15.68 -4.99
CA THR A 46 -10.31 -15.26 -6.40
C THR A 46 -11.64 -14.66 -6.85
N GLU A 47 -12.74 -15.01 -6.19
CA GLU A 47 -14.08 -14.48 -6.45
C GLU A 47 -14.19 -12.99 -6.06
N CYS A 48 -13.37 -12.52 -5.10
CA CYS A 48 -13.38 -11.13 -4.66
C CYS A 48 -13.16 -10.13 -5.81
N TRP A 49 -12.39 -10.50 -6.85
CA TRP A 49 -12.18 -9.65 -8.03
C TRP A 49 -13.49 -9.32 -8.74
N GLY A 50 -14.33 -10.34 -8.96
CA GLY A 50 -15.64 -10.17 -9.59
C GLY A 50 -16.63 -9.43 -8.68
N ILE A 51 -16.67 -9.79 -7.39
CA ILE A 51 -17.57 -9.18 -6.40
C ILE A 51 -17.32 -7.68 -6.26
N LEU A 52 -16.05 -7.28 -6.27
CA LEU A 52 -15.63 -5.88 -6.07
C LEU A 52 -15.44 -5.12 -7.39
N ASN A 53 -15.65 -5.77 -8.54
CA ASN A 53 -15.39 -5.22 -9.87
C ASN A 53 -13.97 -4.62 -9.98
N LYS A 54 -12.96 -5.35 -9.47
CA LYS A 54 -11.54 -4.98 -9.49
C LYS A 54 -10.73 -5.97 -10.33
N SER A 55 -9.67 -5.48 -10.98
CA SER A 55 -8.71 -6.33 -11.68
C SER A 55 -7.49 -6.64 -10.80
N PRO A 56 -6.91 -7.85 -10.87
CA PRO A 56 -5.62 -8.14 -10.24
C PRO A 56 -4.49 -7.19 -10.68
N LYS A 57 -4.62 -6.58 -11.87
CA LYS A 57 -3.66 -5.61 -12.41
C LYS A 57 -3.72 -4.24 -11.71
N ASP A 58 -4.81 -3.93 -11.01
CA ASP A 58 -5.03 -2.63 -10.36
C ASP A 58 -4.26 -2.54 -9.02
N VAL A 59 -3.73 -3.67 -8.54
CA VAL A 59 -2.98 -3.73 -7.29
C VAL A 59 -1.55 -3.25 -7.50
N MET A 60 -1.03 -2.40 -6.61
CA MET A 60 0.32 -1.82 -6.73
C MET A 60 1.41 -2.89 -6.96
N CYS A 61 1.40 -3.99 -6.20
CA CYS A 61 2.40 -5.05 -6.33
C CYS A 61 2.29 -5.87 -7.62
N ALA A 62 1.27 -5.65 -8.46
CA ALA A 62 1.16 -6.29 -9.77
C ALA A 62 2.23 -5.78 -10.75
N SER A 63 2.56 -4.49 -10.70
CA SER A 63 3.50 -3.85 -11.64
C SER A 63 4.63 -3.07 -10.96
N SER A 64 4.49 -2.72 -9.68
CA SER A 64 5.47 -1.93 -8.96
C SER A 64 6.35 -2.79 -8.06
N ARG A 65 7.60 -2.36 -7.86
CA ARG A 65 8.57 -2.99 -6.96
C ARG A 65 9.26 -1.92 -6.12
N MET A 66 9.58 -2.27 -4.87
CA MET A 66 10.41 -1.44 -4.01
C MET A 66 11.81 -2.05 -3.91
N VAL A 67 12.84 -1.25 -4.13
CA VAL A 67 14.24 -1.66 -3.94
C VAL A 67 14.73 -1.15 -2.58
N VAL A 68 15.09 -2.07 -1.68
CA VAL A 68 15.51 -1.74 -0.32
C VAL A 68 16.98 -2.08 -0.11
N LYS A 69 17.81 -1.07 0.19
CA LYS A 69 19.18 -1.26 0.67
C LYS A 69 19.21 -1.17 2.19
N ARG A 70 19.03 -2.30 2.87
CA ARG A 70 19.08 -2.36 4.33
C ARG A 70 20.49 -2.04 4.83
N LYS A 71 20.60 -1.34 5.96
CA LYS A 71 21.89 -1.00 6.58
C LYS A 71 22.71 -2.27 6.82
N GLY A 72 23.95 -2.30 6.35
CA GLY A 72 24.86 -3.44 6.50
C GLY A 72 24.62 -4.62 5.55
N ALA A 73 23.53 -4.63 4.77
CA ALA A 73 23.33 -5.66 3.75
C ALA A 73 24.39 -5.52 2.65
N LYS A 74 24.85 -6.64 2.07
CA LYS A 74 25.84 -6.61 0.97
C LYS A 74 25.24 -6.11 -0.34
N LYS A 75 24.00 -6.49 -0.65
CA LYS A 75 23.25 -6.10 -1.86
C LYS A 75 21.88 -5.50 -1.48
N PRO A 76 21.27 -4.68 -2.34
CA PRO A 76 19.87 -4.33 -2.18
C PRO A 76 18.98 -5.54 -2.47
N SER A 77 17.79 -5.56 -1.86
CA SER A 77 16.76 -6.55 -2.14
C SER A 77 15.59 -5.88 -2.86
N VAL A 78 14.96 -6.60 -3.78
CA VAL A 78 13.70 -6.18 -4.40
C VAL A 78 12.54 -6.79 -3.61
N VAL A 79 11.55 -5.99 -3.28
CA VAL A 79 10.40 -6.38 -2.45
C VAL A 79 9.11 -6.04 -3.19
N ALA A 80 8.12 -6.94 -3.10
CA ALA A 80 6.85 -6.80 -3.80
C ALA A 80 5.95 -5.70 -3.23
N CYS A 81 6.03 -5.45 -1.92
CA CYS A 81 5.12 -4.57 -1.19
C CYS A 81 5.89 -3.53 -0.37
N THR A 82 5.51 -2.26 -0.53
CA THR A 82 6.09 -1.12 0.19
C THR A 82 5.75 -1.12 1.68
N LEU A 83 4.61 -1.70 2.05
CA LEU A 83 4.17 -1.83 3.44
C LEU A 83 4.82 -3.01 4.17
N LEU A 84 5.49 -3.92 3.46
CA LEU A 84 6.10 -5.13 4.03
C LEU A 84 7.61 -5.22 3.76
N PRO A 85 8.41 -4.16 4.04
CA PRO A 85 9.83 -4.12 3.71
C PRO A 85 10.68 -5.17 4.44
N TYR A 86 10.15 -5.79 5.49
CA TYR A 86 10.88 -6.76 6.32
C TYR A 86 10.27 -8.17 6.29
N SER A 87 9.13 -8.37 5.63
CA SER A 87 8.57 -9.71 5.47
C SER A 87 9.33 -10.47 4.39
N LYS A 88 10.02 -11.54 4.78
CA LYS A 88 10.87 -12.33 3.88
C LYS A 88 10.08 -12.98 2.76
N GLU A 89 8.81 -13.29 2.97
CA GLU A 89 7.95 -13.92 1.96
C GLU A 89 7.64 -12.99 0.76
N PHE A 90 7.81 -11.67 0.94
CA PHE A 90 7.66 -10.66 -0.12
C PHE A 90 9.01 -10.22 -0.72
N GLU A 91 10.13 -10.81 -0.30
CA GLU A 91 11.45 -10.53 -0.87
C GLU A 91 11.66 -11.37 -2.14
N MET A 92 11.92 -10.71 -3.25
CA MET A 92 11.91 -11.27 -4.60
C MET A 92 13.31 -11.31 -5.23
N GLY A 93 14.34 -11.41 -4.41
CA GLY A 93 15.73 -11.45 -4.86
C GLY A 93 16.44 -10.09 -4.85
N ASN A 94 17.54 -9.99 -5.60
CA ASN A 94 18.48 -8.86 -5.58
C ASN A 94 18.52 -8.09 -6.92
N SER A 95 17.68 -8.46 -7.89
CA SER A 95 17.57 -7.81 -9.20
C SER A 95 16.12 -7.68 -9.63
N LEU A 96 15.84 -6.81 -10.61
CA LEU A 96 14.50 -6.67 -11.17
C LEU A 96 14.07 -7.90 -11.98
N GLU A 97 15.01 -8.56 -12.64
CA GLU A 97 14.79 -9.81 -13.38
C GLU A 97 14.34 -10.95 -12.45
N GLU A 98 15.00 -11.11 -11.29
CA GLU A 98 14.58 -12.07 -10.25
C GLU A 98 13.18 -11.76 -9.71
N ALA A 99 12.79 -10.47 -9.71
CA ALA A 99 11.53 -9.99 -9.17
C ALA A 99 10.35 -10.04 -10.16
N GLU A 100 10.58 -10.52 -11.38
CA GLU A 100 9.55 -10.70 -12.41
C GLU A 100 8.80 -12.04 -12.22
N VAL A 101 8.31 -12.25 -11.00
CA VAL A 101 7.54 -13.43 -10.61
C VAL A 101 6.21 -13.05 -9.98
N SER A 102 5.28 -14.00 -9.93
CA SER A 102 3.97 -13.82 -9.31
C SER A 102 4.08 -13.51 -7.82
N VAL A 103 3.27 -12.57 -7.34
CA VAL A 103 3.17 -12.17 -5.93
C VAL A 103 1.97 -12.86 -5.30
N LYS A 104 2.18 -13.48 -4.13
CA LYS A 104 1.08 -14.04 -3.33
C LYS A 104 0.47 -12.96 -2.46
N LEU A 105 -0.86 -12.82 -2.50
CA LEU A 105 -1.61 -11.85 -1.69
C LEU A 105 -2.04 -12.47 -0.36
N ASN A 106 -1.06 -12.93 0.43
CA ASN A 106 -1.27 -13.77 1.62
C ASN A 106 -1.02 -13.05 2.95
N HIS A 107 -0.94 -11.71 2.96
CA HIS A 107 -0.76 -10.91 4.17
C HIS A 107 -2.05 -10.17 4.54
N PRO A 108 -2.37 -9.95 5.84
CA PRO A 108 -3.53 -9.16 6.26
C PRO A 108 -3.62 -7.79 5.58
N HIS A 109 -2.49 -7.15 5.30
CA HIS A 109 -2.44 -5.86 4.58
C HIS A 109 -2.92 -5.96 3.12
N CYS A 110 -2.75 -7.12 2.46
CA CYS A 110 -3.28 -7.34 1.12
C CYS A 110 -4.82 -7.26 1.14
N ALA A 111 -5.45 -7.90 2.14
CA ALA A 111 -6.90 -7.84 2.35
C ALA A 111 -7.34 -6.43 2.77
N LYS A 112 -6.71 -5.92 3.85
CA LYS A 112 -7.10 -4.68 4.53
C LYS A 112 -6.97 -3.43 3.69
N PHE A 113 -5.99 -3.36 2.78
CA PHE A 113 -5.74 -2.15 1.98
C PHE A 113 -6.03 -2.38 0.50
N CYS A 114 -5.40 -3.38 -0.10
CA CYS A 114 -5.41 -3.51 -1.55
C CYS A 114 -6.73 -4.07 -2.10
N VAL A 115 -7.14 -5.25 -1.64
CA VAL A 115 -8.27 -5.96 -2.25
C VAL A 115 -9.59 -5.46 -1.66
N LEU A 116 -9.77 -5.59 -0.35
CA LEU A 116 -11.02 -5.23 0.33
C LEU A 116 -11.04 -3.78 0.84
N GLY A 117 -9.85 -3.21 1.09
CA GLY A 117 -9.66 -1.92 1.76
C GLY A 117 -10.00 -0.64 1.01
N GLY A 118 -10.49 -0.74 -0.22
CA GLY A 118 -10.80 0.44 -1.05
C GLY A 118 -9.61 1.31 -1.44
N ALA A 119 -8.37 1.01 -0.98
CA ALA A 119 -7.20 1.78 -1.36
C ALA A 119 -6.92 1.59 -2.85
N SER A 120 -6.95 2.70 -3.59
CA SER A 120 -6.56 2.72 -4.99
C SER A 120 -5.13 3.24 -5.09
N CYS A 121 -4.25 2.45 -5.71
CA CYS A 121 -2.92 2.89 -6.09
C CYS A 121 -2.81 3.04 -7.61
N SER A 122 -3.94 2.98 -8.33
CA SER A 122 -3.98 3.30 -9.75
C SER A 122 -3.95 4.81 -9.94
N SER A 123 -2.98 5.24 -10.76
CA SER A 123 -3.02 6.50 -11.49
C SER A 123 -3.61 6.22 -12.87
#